data_AF-A0A3A8PQQ1-F1
#
_entry.id   AF-A0A3A8PQQ1-F1
#
_cell.length_a   1.000
_cell.length_b   1.000
_cell.length_c   1.000
_cell.angle_alpha   90.00
_cell.angle_beta   90.00
_cell.angle_gamma   90.00
#
_symmetry.space_group_name_H-M   'P 1'
#
loop_
_entity.id
_entity.type
_entity.pdbx_description
1 polymer ?
#
loop_
_entity_poly.entity_id
_entity_poly.type
_entity_poly.pdbx_seq_one_letter_code
_entity_poly.pdbx_strand_id
1 'polypeptide(L)'
;MGLAARVALLAVWGCVLGVSCVKRPVDYAREQARTLAPAKLESSSQPSTGPVRKIRVRVYADSDYREQVVRWRSSVVSQLQRASAVMQGQLGVVFELESTREWAHRGVEGELEGSLTALEQTDPGEDVDLVVGFVSALKLFSSAQHELGMARLFGRHCVLREMGNPEEVRAIMEALIHLPQDERQTLYQERKMHKETSIFLHEWAHTLGAFHVRSSHWMMFPSYAPNQAAFTSQTLALLKTSLRHASAGRRDDAAARVWASELGALLASTSSPDWEGPEKEAVVEWLAKVREGKAPLVVHQPQAPLPLEDRRRFDEILALEKAGRVEVAAQQLEPLARRYPGDFLVQRLACYLDTRVAPKLPATREKCEAVAGKFPSEPAPLFLLATLALQQGQHLEAQGQLVRARQRMETNPGTPPEVWGDLAAFFKETSSVTWAEQAIQKAGNDSRTEPLRTWARQARRWKALPVDVSMSGVAAEREGEFIRAAKEVEDSLDKGQATKAQARLTWLRREFPRAAVLHVLDCEGHLRAGRTGPAKAACRQAVAAHEEAVQAHFILGWLACTSGPREEARTHLERVVALEPLHKQAWQLLAEQYRAVGMAEALKTLQGRYREQFAQELR
;
A
#
# COMPACT_ATOMS: atom_id res chain seq x y z
N MET A 1 -31.01 10.28 63.99
CA MET A 1 -30.00 10.21 62.93
C MET A 1 -30.56 10.91 61.69
N GLY A 2 -30.08 12.12 61.41
CA GLY A 2 -30.73 13.06 60.49
C GLY A 2 -30.48 12.77 59.02
N LEU A 3 -31.42 13.23 58.18
CA LEU A 3 -31.44 13.15 56.71
C LEU A 3 -30.09 13.56 56.07
N ALA A 4 -29.33 14.45 56.70
CA ALA A 4 -28.01 14.90 56.24
C ALA A 4 -26.95 13.78 56.18
N ALA A 5 -27.02 12.77 57.06
CA ALA A 5 -26.05 11.67 57.07
C ALA A 5 -26.32 10.62 55.97
N ARG A 6 -27.57 10.51 55.48
CA ARG A 6 -27.93 9.62 54.37
C ARG A 6 -27.61 10.22 53.00
N VAL A 7 -27.65 11.55 52.85
CA VAL A 7 -27.26 12.24 51.61
C VAL A 7 -25.73 12.23 51.44
N ALA A 8 -24.96 12.32 52.53
CA ALA A 8 -23.49 12.22 52.47
C ALA A 8 -23.00 10.81 52.08
N LEU A 9 -23.64 9.74 52.55
CA LEU A 9 -23.28 8.37 52.14
C LEU A 9 -23.68 8.04 50.68
N LEU A 10 -24.77 8.62 50.17
CA LEU A 10 -25.15 8.48 48.75
C LEU A 10 -24.27 9.34 47.81
N ALA A 11 -23.75 10.48 48.29
CA ALA A 11 -22.80 11.30 47.53
C ALA A 11 -21.40 10.66 47.45
N VAL A 12 -20.96 9.94 48.49
CA VAL A 12 -19.67 9.24 48.48
C VAL A 12 -19.71 7.95 47.63
N TRP A 13 -20.86 7.28 47.52
CA TRP A 13 -21.03 6.15 46.58
C TRP A 13 -21.33 6.59 45.14
N GLY A 14 -21.94 7.76 44.92
CA GLY A 14 -22.12 8.36 43.59
C GLY A 14 -20.81 8.84 42.95
N CYS A 15 -19.78 9.16 43.75
CA CYS A 15 -18.48 9.63 43.25
C CYS A 15 -17.47 8.51 42.93
N VAL A 16 -17.72 7.25 43.31
CA VAL A 16 -16.81 6.13 42.97
C VAL A 16 -17.17 5.48 41.62
N LEU A 17 -18.36 5.71 41.08
CA LEU A 17 -18.73 5.26 39.72
C LEU A 17 -18.47 6.30 38.62
N GLY A 18 -18.02 7.51 38.99
CA GLY A 18 -17.70 8.60 38.05
C GLY A 18 -16.29 8.56 37.44
N VAL A 19 -15.43 7.63 37.86
CA VAL A 19 -14.05 7.49 37.35
C VAL A 19 -13.99 6.55 36.12
N SER A 20 -15.10 5.93 35.73
CA SER A 20 -15.17 5.00 34.58
C SER A 20 -15.42 5.67 33.21
N CYS A 21 -15.32 7.00 33.11
CA CYS A 21 -15.53 7.73 31.84
C CYS A 21 -14.32 8.54 31.35
N VAL A 22 -13.11 8.13 31.74
CA VAL A 22 -11.87 8.57 31.08
C VAL A 22 -11.17 7.31 30.58
N LYS A 23 -11.20 7.08 29.26
CA LYS A 23 -10.43 5.99 28.65
C LYS A 23 -8.96 6.19 29.01
N ARG A 24 -8.33 5.13 29.52
CA ARG A 24 -6.88 5.14 29.78
C ARG A 24 -6.15 5.00 28.44
N PRO A 25 -4.88 5.40 28.33
CA PRO A 25 -4.07 5.18 27.12
C PRO A 25 -4.12 3.73 26.59
N VAL A 26 -4.23 2.75 27.48
CA VAL A 26 -4.42 1.33 27.11
C VAL A 26 -5.76 1.05 26.43
N ASP A 27 -6.82 1.76 26.80
CA ASP A 27 -8.16 1.57 26.22
C ASP A 27 -8.21 2.14 24.79
N TYR A 28 -7.50 3.25 24.53
CA TYR A 28 -7.27 3.77 23.18
C TYR A 28 -6.40 2.83 22.34
N ALA A 29 -5.31 2.31 22.91
CA ALA A 29 -4.46 1.35 22.23
C ALA A 29 -5.19 0.05 21.89
N ARG A 30 -6.13 -0.41 22.74
CA ARG A 30 -7.02 -1.55 22.44
C ARG A 30 -8.00 -1.27 21.31
N GLU A 31 -8.53 -0.06 21.20
CA GLU A 31 -9.40 0.31 20.08
C GLU A 31 -8.64 0.39 18.76
N GLN A 32 -7.44 0.96 18.78
CA GLN A 32 -6.54 0.93 17.62
C GLN A 32 -6.09 -0.49 17.28
N ALA A 33 -5.83 -1.33 18.28
CA ALA A 33 -5.53 -2.75 18.07
C ALA A 33 -6.69 -3.47 17.36
N ARG A 34 -7.94 -3.15 17.69
CA ARG A 34 -9.13 -3.71 17.02
C ARG A 34 -9.24 -3.29 15.56
N THR A 35 -8.83 -2.07 15.19
CA THR A 35 -8.83 -1.65 13.77
C THR A 35 -7.68 -2.26 12.98
N LEU A 36 -6.60 -2.66 13.67
CA LEU A 36 -5.48 -3.39 13.09
C LEU A 36 -5.67 -4.91 13.08
N ALA A 37 -6.65 -5.45 13.81
CA ALA A 37 -6.95 -6.87 13.82
C ALA A 37 -7.45 -7.30 12.43
N PRO A 38 -7.03 -8.48 11.94
CA PRO A 38 -7.52 -8.97 10.65
C PRO A 38 -9.00 -9.35 10.75
N ALA A 39 -9.68 -9.34 9.61
CA ALA A 39 -11.01 -9.88 9.49
C ALA A 39 -11.01 -11.36 9.89
N LYS A 40 -12.12 -11.80 10.50
CA LYS A 40 -12.29 -13.22 10.78
C LYS A 40 -12.55 -13.94 9.47
N LEU A 41 -11.71 -14.92 9.15
CA LEU A 41 -11.93 -15.79 8.01
C LEU A 41 -13.26 -16.51 8.16
N GLU A 42 -14.07 -16.50 7.10
CA GLU A 42 -15.38 -17.13 7.10
C GLU A 42 -15.23 -18.65 7.17
N SER A 43 -15.41 -19.19 8.38
CA SER A 43 -15.60 -20.63 8.60
C SER A 43 -17.09 -20.85 8.85
N SER A 44 -17.73 -21.72 8.06
CA SER A 44 -19.10 -22.10 8.39
C SER A 44 -19.06 -23.07 9.57
N SER A 45 -19.81 -22.77 10.62
CA SER A 45 -20.04 -23.68 11.74
C SER A 45 -21.08 -24.77 11.42
N GLN A 46 -21.72 -24.68 10.24
CA GLN A 46 -22.64 -25.70 9.76
C GLN A 46 -21.86 -26.80 9.01
N PRO A 47 -22.00 -28.08 9.41
CA PRO A 47 -21.36 -29.17 8.69
C PRO A 47 -21.81 -29.16 7.23
N SER A 48 -20.86 -29.28 6.30
CA SER A 48 -21.22 -29.39 4.88
C SER A 48 -22.11 -30.61 4.68
N THR A 49 -23.20 -30.42 3.93
CA THR A 49 -24.18 -31.49 3.66
C THR A 49 -23.72 -32.46 2.57
N GLY A 50 -22.44 -32.40 2.18
CA GLY A 50 -21.84 -33.18 1.09
C GLY A 50 -20.61 -33.99 1.52
N PRO A 51 -20.10 -34.88 0.63
CA PRO A 51 -18.94 -35.71 0.94
C PRO A 51 -17.69 -34.86 1.16
N VAL A 52 -17.00 -35.12 2.26
CA VAL A 52 -15.72 -34.46 2.58
C VAL A 52 -14.63 -34.98 1.65
N ARG A 53 -14.02 -34.08 0.88
CA ARG A 53 -12.88 -34.35 0.00
C ARG A 53 -11.59 -34.07 0.75
N LYS A 54 -10.76 -35.11 0.88
CA LYS A 54 -9.40 -34.99 1.41
C LYS A 54 -8.45 -34.62 0.28
N ILE A 55 -7.68 -33.54 0.48
CA ILE A 55 -6.59 -33.11 -0.40
C ILE A 55 -5.31 -33.54 0.29
N ARG A 56 -4.60 -34.52 -0.29
CA ARG A 56 -3.31 -34.99 0.24
C ARG A 56 -2.22 -33.98 -0.10
N VAL A 57 -1.67 -33.37 0.94
CA VAL A 57 -0.66 -32.31 0.83
C VAL A 57 0.69 -32.84 1.25
N ARG A 58 1.67 -32.77 0.36
CA ARG A 58 3.07 -33.03 0.67
C ARG A 58 3.81 -31.73 0.84
N VAL A 59 4.62 -31.62 1.89
CA VAL A 59 5.27 -30.36 2.25
C VAL A 59 6.78 -30.48 2.21
N TYR A 60 7.43 -29.54 1.55
CA TYR A 60 8.87 -29.32 1.52
C TYR A 60 9.19 -28.03 2.27
N ALA A 61 10.18 -28.06 3.14
CA ALA A 61 10.68 -26.86 3.82
C ALA A 61 12.16 -26.66 3.51
N ASP A 62 12.50 -25.50 2.93
CA ASP A 62 13.87 -25.15 2.55
C ASP A 62 14.78 -24.93 3.78
N SER A 63 16.09 -24.75 3.58
CA SER A 63 16.98 -24.59 4.74
C SER A 63 16.66 -23.33 5.56
N ASP A 64 16.37 -22.22 4.88
CA ASP A 64 16.27 -20.91 5.49
C ASP A 64 14.94 -20.76 6.26
N TYR A 65 13.86 -21.33 5.75
CA TYR A 65 12.58 -21.44 6.44
C TYR A 65 12.70 -22.25 7.73
N ARG A 66 13.46 -23.36 7.71
CA ARG A 66 13.68 -24.20 8.90
C ARG A 66 14.56 -23.51 9.94
N GLU A 67 15.48 -22.65 9.52
CA GLU A 67 16.26 -21.78 10.42
C GLU A 67 15.37 -20.70 11.07
N GLN A 68 14.41 -20.16 10.32
CA GLN A 68 13.48 -19.11 10.80
C GLN A 68 12.36 -19.67 11.69
N VAL A 69 11.89 -20.89 11.43
CA VAL A 69 10.73 -21.50 12.09
C VAL A 69 11.16 -22.77 12.84
N VAL A 70 11.58 -22.60 14.10
CA VAL A 70 12.10 -23.69 14.96
C VAL A 70 11.18 -24.93 15.01
N ARG A 71 9.86 -24.71 15.07
CA ARG A 71 8.84 -25.79 15.10
C ARG A 71 8.03 -25.87 13.81
N TRP A 72 8.72 -25.76 12.67
CA TRP A 72 8.06 -25.66 11.35
C TRP A 72 7.08 -26.80 11.06
N ARG A 73 7.39 -28.05 11.40
CA ARG A 73 6.50 -29.19 11.15
C ARG A 73 5.13 -29.02 11.81
N SER A 74 5.11 -28.62 13.09
CA SER A 74 3.84 -28.32 13.78
C SER A 74 3.17 -27.06 13.25
N SER A 75 3.95 -26.06 12.83
CA SER A 75 3.40 -24.82 12.25
C SER A 75 2.62 -25.10 10.97
N VAL A 76 3.17 -25.94 10.09
CA VAL A 76 2.54 -26.41 8.85
C VAL A 76 1.24 -27.16 9.15
N VAL A 77 1.25 -28.08 10.11
CA VAL A 77 0.03 -28.81 10.52
C VAL A 77 -1.06 -27.83 10.96
N SER A 78 -0.72 -26.86 11.81
CA SER A 78 -1.67 -25.84 12.24
C SER A 78 -2.19 -24.98 11.09
N GLN A 79 -1.34 -24.61 10.12
CA GLN A 79 -1.76 -23.86 8.94
C GLN A 79 -2.75 -24.64 8.07
N LEU A 80 -2.49 -25.92 7.80
CA LEU A 80 -3.40 -26.80 7.05
C LEU A 80 -4.73 -27.01 7.78
N GLN A 81 -4.71 -27.13 9.11
CA GLN A 81 -5.92 -27.23 9.93
C GLN A 81 -6.76 -25.95 9.84
N ARG A 82 -6.14 -24.76 9.92
CA ARG A 82 -6.85 -23.49 9.74
C ARG A 82 -7.43 -23.37 8.33
N ALA A 83 -6.67 -23.67 7.29
CA ALA A 83 -7.15 -23.68 5.92
C ALA A 83 -8.33 -24.65 5.72
N SER A 84 -8.26 -25.84 6.34
CA SER A 84 -9.35 -26.81 6.33
C SER A 84 -10.61 -26.27 7.01
N ALA A 85 -10.48 -25.57 8.14
CA ALA A 85 -11.63 -24.99 8.84
C ALA A 85 -12.37 -23.94 7.98
N VAL A 86 -11.64 -23.18 7.14
CA VAL A 86 -12.26 -22.22 6.20
C VAL A 86 -12.95 -22.98 5.06
N MET A 87 -12.30 -23.98 4.46
CA MET A 87 -12.78 -24.64 3.23
C MET A 87 -13.75 -25.80 3.45
N GLN A 88 -13.80 -26.40 4.64
CA GLN A 88 -14.69 -27.52 4.94
C GLN A 88 -16.16 -27.11 4.79
N GLY A 89 -16.53 -25.94 5.31
CA GLY A 89 -17.88 -25.41 5.19
C GLY A 89 -18.28 -25.01 3.76
N GLN A 90 -17.35 -24.36 3.05
CA GLN A 90 -17.61 -23.74 1.75
C GLN A 90 -17.57 -24.76 0.59
N LEU A 91 -16.63 -25.71 0.64
CA LEU A 91 -16.33 -26.63 -0.46
C LEU A 91 -16.28 -28.11 -0.03
N GLY A 92 -16.44 -28.41 1.27
CA GLY A 92 -16.26 -29.77 1.78
C GLY A 92 -14.81 -30.26 1.70
N VAL A 93 -13.83 -29.35 1.69
CA VAL A 93 -12.41 -29.69 1.52
C VAL A 93 -11.68 -29.72 2.86
N VAL A 94 -10.86 -30.77 3.05
CA VAL A 94 -9.91 -30.90 4.16
C VAL A 94 -8.53 -31.16 3.60
N PHE A 95 -7.54 -30.37 4.03
CA PHE A 95 -6.14 -30.54 3.68
C PHE A 95 -5.48 -31.51 4.66
N GLU A 96 -5.12 -32.69 4.16
CA GLU A 96 -4.50 -33.77 4.95
C GLU A 96 -3.00 -33.80 4.65
N LEU A 97 -2.18 -33.61 5.69
CA LEU A 97 -0.74 -33.73 5.56
C LEU A 97 -0.36 -35.19 5.26
N GLU A 98 0.25 -35.41 4.10
CA GLU A 98 0.76 -36.72 3.68
C GLU A 98 2.14 -36.97 4.27
N SER A 99 3.09 -36.06 4.03
CA SER A 99 4.43 -36.11 4.60
C SER A 99 5.07 -34.72 4.66
N THR A 100 6.08 -34.59 5.53
CA THR A 100 6.98 -33.42 5.53
C THR A 100 8.37 -33.86 5.12
N ARG A 101 9.00 -33.10 4.23
CA ARG A 101 10.32 -33.37 3.67
C ARG A 101 11.19 -32.15 3.87
N GLU A 102 12.45 -32.39 4.18
CA GLU A 102 13.45 -31.34 4.17
C GLU A 102 13.86 -31.08 2.73
N TRP A 103 14.01 -29.82 2.37
CA TRP A 103 14.35 -29.42 1.02
C TRP A 103 15.74 -28.78 1.06
N ALA A 104 16.72 -29.43 0.41
CA ALA A 104 18.07 -28.92 0.26
C ALA A 104 18.11 -27.82 -0.82
N HIS A 105 17.31 -26.78 -0.60
CA HIS A 105 17.15 -25.60 -1.43
C HIS A 105 17.37 -24.36 -0.59
N ARG A 106 17.84 -23.31 -1.24
CA ARG A 106 17.86 -21.95 -0.72
C ARG A 106 17.19 -21.06 -1.75
N GLY A 107 16.01 -20.57 -1.41
CA GLY A 107 15.27 -19.66 -2.28
C GLY A 107 15.98 -18.32 -2.45
N VAL A 108 15.83 -17.75 -3.63
CA VAL A 108 16.23 -16.38 -3.95
C VAL A 108 15.26 -15.41 -3.28
N GLU A 109 15.80 -14.33 -2.72
CA GLU A 109 14.99 -13.25 -2.21
C GLU A 109 14.26 -12.54 -3.36
N GLY A 110 12.93 -12.46 -3.30
CA GLY A 110 12.10 -11.84 -4.34
C GLY A 110 11.79 -12.72 -5.56
N GLU A 111 12.40 -13.91 -5.73
CA GLU A 111 12.12 -14.79 -6.88
C GLU A 111 11.48 -16.13 -6.48
N LEU A 112 10.14 -16.19 -6.56
CA LEU A 112 9.39 -17.42 -6.28
C LEU A 112 9.31 -18.37 -7.48
N GLU A 113 9.38 -17.87 -8.73
CA GLU A 113 9.20 -18.70 -9.95
C GLU A 113 10.18 -19.85 -10.02
N GLY A 114 11.48 -19.59 -9.89
CA GLY A 114 12.40 -20.71 -9.96
C GLY A 114 12.44 -21.53 -8.66
N SER A 115 11.91 -21.05 -7.53
CA SER A 115 11.71 -21.91 -6.35
C SER A 115 10.56 -22.90 -6.63
N LEU A 116 9.50 -22.43 -7.27
CA LEU A 116 8.40 -23.28 -7.76
C LEU A 116 8.90 -24.29 -8.79
N THR A 117 9.70 -23.85 -9.77
CA THR A 117 10.30 -24.74 -10.77
C THR A 117 11.22 -25.80 -10.13
N ALA A 118 12.03 -25.41 -9.13
CA ALA A 118 12.87 -26.36 -8.41
C ALA A 118 12.05 -27.37 -7.59
N LEU A 119 10.94 -26.93 -7.00
CA LEU A 119 10.01 -27.83 -6.29
C LEU A 119 9.36 -28.82 -7.26
N GLU A 120 8.89 -28.36 -8.43
CA GLU A 120 8.32 -29.20 -9.50
C GLU A 120 9.31 -30.28 -9.98
N GLN A 121 10.59 -29.93 -10.11
CA GLN A 121 11.65 -30.88 -10.47
C GLN A 121 11.98 -31.86 -9.34
N THR A 122 11.92 -31.41 -8.09
CA THR A 122 12.24 -32.22 -6.92
C THR A 122 11.15 -33.27 -6.64
N ASP A 123 9.89 -32.87 -6.78
CA ASP A 123 8.74 -33.75 -6.58
C ASP A 123 7.68 -33.45 -7.63
N PRO A 124 7.54 -34.28 -8.68
CA PRO A 124 6.49 -34.11 -9.68
C PRO A 124 5.06 -34.19 -9.12
N GLY A 125 4.85 -34.68 -7.88
CA GLY A 125 3.56 -34.68 -7.19
C GLY A 125 2.53 -35.63 -7.79
N GLU A 126 2.96 -36.73 -8.43
CA GLU A 126 2.06 -37.63 -9.16
C GLU A 126 1.10 -38.38 -8.23
N ASP A 127 1.52 -38.68 -7.00
CA ASP A 127 0.82 -39.51 -6.02
C ASP A 127 0.08 -38.71 -4.93
N VAL A 128 0.10 -37.39 -5.01
CA VAL A 128 -0.58 -36.45 -4.09
C VAL A 128 -1.38 -35.40 -4.86
N ASP A 129 -2.23 -34.66 -4.15
CA ASP A 129 -3.11 -33.65 -4.77
C ASP A 129 -2.46 -32.26 -4.84
N LEU A 130 -1.55 -31.98 -3.91
CA LEU A 130 -0.85 -30.70 -3.78
C LEU A 130 0.55 -30.91 -3.18
N VAL A 131 1.56 -30.29 -3.77
CA VAL A 131 2.92 -30.17 -3.22
C VAL A 131 3.15 -28.71 -2.83
N VAL A 132 3.57 -28.48 -1.59
CA VAL A 132 3.78 -27.13 -1.05
C VAL A 132 5.23 -26.98 -0.62
N GLY A 133 5.92 -25.98 -1.18
CA GLY A 133 7.26 -25.58 -0.74
C GLY A 133 7.18 -24.38 0.20
N PHE A 134 7.84 -24.44 1.35
CA PHE A 134 8.03 -23.29 2.23
C PHE A 134 9.45 -22.75 2.08
N VAL A 135 9.55 -21.43 1.86
CA VAL A 135 10.82 -20.70 1.71
C VAL A 135 10.89 -19.51 2.66
N SER A 136 12.06 -18.89 2.76
CA SER A 136 12.31 -17.78 3.69
C SER A 136 11.39 -16.56 3.53
N ALA A 137 11.20 -15.84 4.64
CA ALA A 137 10.52 -14.54 4.68
C ALA A 137 11.17 -13.49 3.77
N LEU A 138 10.36 -12.58 3.23
CA LEU A 138 10.88 -11.34 2.68
C LEU A 138 11.48 -10.49 3.81
N LYS A 139 12.63 -9.89 3.54
CA LYS A 139 13.25 -9.00 4.53
C LYS A 139 12.78 -7.56 4.42
N LEU A 140 12.09 -7.19 3.33
CA LEU A 140 11.31 -5.96 3.18
C LEU A 140 9.83 -6.34 3.10
N PHE A 141 8.96 -5.57 3.76
CA PHE A 141 7.53 -5.84 3.71
C PHE A 141 6.98 -5.78 2.28
N SER A 142 6.28 -6.83 1.86
CA SER A 142 5.42 -6.78 0.68
C SER A 142 4.00 -7.23 1.02
N SER A 143 3.05 -6.55 0.37
CA SER A 143 1.65 -6.97 0.30
C SER A 143 1.33 -7.71 -0.99
N ALA A 144 2.18 -7.72 -2.01
CA ALA A 144 1.87 -8.35 -3.28
C ALA A 144 1.85 -9.88 -3.13
N GLN A 145 0.74 -10.54 -3.50
CA GLN A 145 0.58 -11.98 -3.25
C GLN A 145 1.63 -12.80 -4.01
N HIS A 146 1.95 -12.42 -5.25
CA HIS A 146 2.98 -13.07 -6.07
C HIS A 146 4.42 -13.00 -5.52
N GLU A 147 4.68 -12.15 -4.51
CA GLU A 147 5.97 -12.06 -3.82
C GLU A 147 5.96 -12.86 -2.51
N LEU A 148 4.77 -13.19 -1.99
CA LEU A 148 4.51 -13.91 -0.74
C LEU A 148 4.22 -15.40 -0.97
N GLY A 149 3.58 -15.72 -2.09
CA GLY A 149 3.22 -17.05 -2.52
C GLY A 149 3.23 -17.11 -4.05
N MET A 150 3.33 -18.33 -4.58
CA MET A 150 3.26 -18.52 -6.02
C MET A 150 2.84 -19.93 -6.40
N ALA A 151 1.94 -20.03 -7.37
CA ALA A 151 1.50 -21.26 -8.01
C ALA A 151 1.30 -21.06 -9.51
N ARG A 152 1.41 -22.14 -10.29
CA ARG A 152 0.96 -22.11 -11.70
C ARG A 152 -0.54 -22.34 -11.77
N LEU A 153 -1.20 -21.62 -12.67
CA LEU A 153 -2.59 -21.90 -13.00
C LEU A 153 -2.76 -23.34 -13.45
N PHE A 154 -3.73 -24.03 -12.84
CA PHE A 154 -4.03 -25.45 -13.05
C PHE A 154 -2.93 -26.44 -12.63
N GLY A 155 -1.83 -25.96 -12.05
CA GLY A 155 -0.73 -26.77 -11.57
C GLY A 155 -1.10 -27.62 -10.35
N ARG A 156 -0.10 -28.23 -9.71
CA ARG A 156 -0.26 -28.98 -8.45
C ARG A 156 0.77 -28.59 -7.39
N HIS A 157 1.49 -27.50 -7.65
CA HIS A 157 2.59 -27.01 -6.83
C HIS A 157 2.31 -25.57 -6.44
N CYS A 158 2.62 -25.25 -5.19
CA CYS A 158 2.75 -23.87 -4.77
C CYS A 158 3.96 -23.70 -3.86
N VAL A 159 4.52 -22.49 -3.85
CA VAL A 159 5.55 -22.08 -2.91
C VAL A 159 5.02 -20.94 -2.06
N LEU A 160 5.29 -20.98 -0.77
CA LEU A 160 4.86 -19.98 0.22
C LEU A 160 6.06 -19.50 1.01
N ARG A 161 6.16 -18.19 1.22
CA ARG A 161 7.16 -17.61 2.12
C ARG A 161 6.76 -17.77 3.58
N GLU A 162 7.75 -17.66 4.45
CA GLU A 162 7.51 -17.34 5.86
C GLU A 162 6.86 -15.95 5.96
N MET A 163 5.78 -15.85 6.75
CA MET A 163 4.92 -14.64 6.78
C MET A 163 5.26 -13.69 7.93
N GLY A 164 6.29 -14.00 8.71
CA GLY A 164 6.80 -13.16 9.78
C GLY A 164 7.55 -11.95 9.22
N ASN A 165 7.19 -10.78 9.72
CA ASN A 165 7.88 -9.54 9.39
C ASN A 165 8.37 -8.81 10.66
N PRO A 166 9.68 -8.72 10.92
CA PRO A 166 10.24 -7.95 12.03
C PRO A 166 9.88 -6.46 12.01
N GLU A 167 9.70 -5.86 10.82
CA GLU A 167 9.27 -4.46 10.70
C GLU A 167 7.81 -4.28 11.10
N GLU A 168 6.94 -5.23 10.75
CA GLU A 168 5.54 -5.22 11.20
C GLU A 168 5.44 -5.43 12.70
N VAL A 169 6.24 -6.35 13.27
CA VAL A 169 6.37 -6.50 14.72
C VAL A 169 6.78 -5.17 15.33
N ARG A 170 7.85 -4.54 14.82
CA ARG A 170 8.34 -3.26 15.34
C ARG A 170 7.27 -2.17 15.24
N ALA A 171 6.60 -2.05 14.10
CA ALA A 171 5.54 -1.07 13.88
C ALA A 171 4.35 -1.26 14.84
N ILE A 172 3.90 -2.50 15.06
CA ILE A 172 2.85 -2.80 16.04
C ILE A 172 3.32 -2.48 17.47
N MET A 173 4.57 -2.83 17.80
CA MET A 173 5.14 -2.62 19.13
C MET A 173 5.34 -1.13 19.45
N GLU A 174 5.76 -0.34 18.47
CA GLU A 174 5.95 1.11 18.60
C GLU A 174 4.61 1.87 18.57
N ALA A 175 3.70 1.53 17.66
CA ALA A 175 2.42 2.21 17.52
C ALA A 175 1.47 1.93 18.69
N LEU A 176 1.53 0.76 19.31
CA LEU A 176 0.66 0.34 20.42
C LEU A 176 1.42 0.26 21.74
N ILE A 177 2.32 1.21 22.01
CA ILE A 177 3.21 1.20 23.19
C ILE A 177 2.44 1.10 24.54
N HIS A 178 1.20 1.58 24.59
CA HIS A 178 0.34 1.53 25.77
C HIS A 178 -0.45 0.22 25.95
N LEU A 179 -0.43 -0.69 24.97
CA LEU A 179 -1.04 -2.02 25.05
C LEU A 179 -0.10 -3.01 25.77
N PRO A 180 -0.58 -3.92 26.63
CA PRO A 180 0.27 -4.95 27.24
C PRO A 180 1.03 -5.78 26.20
N GLN A 181 2.23 -6.26 26.55
CA GLN A 181 3.12 -6.95 25.62
C GLN A 181 2.49 -8.25 25.07
N ASP A 182 1.78 -8.98 25.90
CA ASP A 182 1.01 -10.18 25.55
C ASP A 182 -0.13 -9.86 24.57
N GLU A 183 -0.85 -8.76 24.78
CA GLU A 183 -1.91 -8.30 23.86
C GLU A 183 -1.32 -7.85 22.50
N ARG A 184 -0.19 -7.14 22.49
CA ARG A 184 0.52 -6.77 21.25
C ARG A 184 1.01 -8.00 20.49
N GLN A 185 1.59 -8.96 21.21
CA GLN A 185 2.08 -10.20 20.62
C GLN A 185 0.91 -11.00 20.04
N THR A 186 -0.23 -11.06 20.74
CA THR A 186 -1.45 -11.72 20.27
C THR A 186 -1.94 -11.12 18.96
N LEU A 187 -2.04 -9.78 18.87
CA LEU A 187 -2.44 -9.10 17.63
C LEU A 187 -1.50 -9.45 16.46
N TYR A 188 -0.19 -9.42 16.69
CA TYR A 188 0.77 -9.81 15.67
C TYR A 188 0.59 -11.26 15.22
N GLN A 189 0.40 -12.20 16.18
CA GLN A 189 0.17 -13.60 15.85
C GLN A 189 -1.13 -13.79 15.06
N GLU A 190 -2.22 -13.10 15.43
CA GLU A 190 -3.49 -13.13 14.68
C GLU A 190 -3.30 -12.68 13.23
N ARG A 191 -2.59 -11.56 13.02
CA ARG A 191 -2.28 -11.04 11.67
C ARG A 191 -1.42 -12.00 10.86
N LYS A 192 -0.40 -12.60 11.49
CA LYS A 192 0.45 -13.60 10.85
C LYS A 192 -0.36 -14.84 10.45
N MET A 193 -1.16 -15.40 11.36
CA MET A 193 -1.99 -16.57 11.09
C MET A 193 -3.02 -16.32 9.99
N HIS A 194 -3.61 -15.12 9.96
CA HIS A 194 -4.50 -14.69 8.89
C HIS A 194 -3.76 -14.67 7.55
N LYS A 195 -2.61 -14.00 7.47
CA LYS A 195 -1.77 -13.94 6.27
C LYS A 195 -1.37 -15.32 5.76
N GLU A 196 -0.86 -16.18 6.64
CA GLU A 196 -0.51 -17.57 6.31
C GLU A 196 -1.68 -18.34 5.68
N THR A 197 -2.87 -18.19 6.24
CA THR A 197 -4.05 -18.93 5.79
C THR A 197 -4.58 -18.37 4.47
N SER A 198 -4.66 -17.04 4.33
CA SER A 198 -5.14 -16.38 3.11
C SER A 198 -4.23 -16.65 1.92
N ILE A 199 -2.90 -16.51 2.07
CA ILE A 199 -1.97 -16.78 0.97
C ILE A 199 -1.99 -18.27 0.59
N PHE A 200 -2.02 -19.19 1.57
CA PHE A 200 -2.14 -20.63 1.26
C PHE A 200 -3.38 -20.93 0.41
N LEU A 201 -4.53 -20.38 0.80
CA LEU A 201 -5.79 -20.58 0.09
C LEU A 201 -5.77 -19.92 -1.30
N HIS A 202 -5.16 -18.74 -1.43
CA HIS A 202 -4.97 -18.05 -2.70
C HIS A 202 -4.14 -18.87 -3.68
N GLU A 203 -2.95 -19.33 -3.26
CA GLU A 203 -2.09 -20.13 -4.14
C GLU A 203 -2.72 -21.48 -4.47
N TRP A 204 -3.39 -22.11 -3.52
CA TRP A 204 -4.16 -23.31 -3.79
C TRP A 204 -5.28 -23.06 -4.83
N ALA A 205 -5.96 -21.93 -4.75
CA ALA A 205 -6.99 -21.55 -5.73
C ALA A 205 -6.41 -21.36 -7.14
N HIS A 206 -5.20 -20.78 -7.27
CA HIS A 206 -4.46 -20.74 -8.54
C HIS A 206 -4.21 -22.15 -9.11
N THR A 207 -3.85 -23.13 -8.28
CA THR A 207 -3.69 -24.54 -8.74
C THR A 207 -4.98 -25.16 -9.31
N LEU A 208 -6.12 -24.52 -9.07
CA LEU A 208 -7.44 -24.90 -9.58
C LEU A 208 -7.94 -23.96 -10.69
N GLY A 209 -7.11 -23.02 -11.15
CA GLY A 209 -7.43 -22.11 -12.24
C GLY A 209 -8.18 -20.85 -11.84
N ALA A 210 -8.26 -20.54 -10.54
CA ALA A 210 -8.75 -19.24 -10.11
C ALA A 210 -7.75 -18.16 -10.55
N PHE A 211 -8.24 -17.03 -11.03
CA PHE A 211 -7.46 -15.85 -11.40
C PHE A 211 -7.79 -14.70 -10.45
N HIS A 212 -7.06 -13.58 -10.54
CA HIS A 212 -7.27 -12.50 -9.60
C HIS A 212 -8.61 -11.80 -9.79
N VAL A 213 -9.10 -11.23 -8.69
CA VAL A 213 -10.32 -10.42 -8.68
C VAL A 213 -10.00 -8.96 -8.35
N ARG A 214 -10.90 -8.04 -8.73
CA ARG A 214 -10.65 -6.60 -8.62
C ARG A 214 -10.78 -6.04 -7.20
N SER A 215 -11.71 -6.55 -6.39
CA SER A 215 -11.95 -6.02 -5.04
C SER A 215 -10.95 -6.57 -4.02
N SER A 216 -10.33 -5.67 -3.25
CA SER A 216 -9.37 -6.00 -2.20
C SER A 216 -9.95 -6.77 -1.01
N HIS A 217 -11.28 -6.85 -0.93
CA HIS A 217 -11.98 -7.58 0.13
C HIS A 217 -11.93 -9.11 -0.06
N TRP A 218 -11.61 -9.60 -1.25
CA TRP A 218 -11.64 -11.03 -1.56
C TRP A 218 -10.25 -11.64 -1.57
N MET A 219 -10.16 -12.92 -1.20
CA MET A 219 -8.90 -13.65 -1.12
C MET A 219 -8.11 -13.68 -2.44
N MET A 220 -8.79 -13.64 -3.59
CA MET A 220 -8.15 -13.64 -4.92
C MET A 220 -7.67 -12.24 -5.37
N PHE A 221 -7.70 -11.19 -4.55
CA PHE A 221 -7.11 -9.91 -4.94
C PHE A 221 -5.58 -10.04 -5.09
N PRO A 222 -4.91 -9.40 -6.07
CA PRO A 222 -3.46 -9.57 -6.31
C PRO A 222 -2.55 -9.18 -5.13
N SER A 223 -3.07 -8.41 -4.17
CA SER A 223 -2.37 -8.06 -2.93
C SER A 223 -3.08 -8.64 -1.70
N TYR A 224 -2.33 -9.00 -0.68
CA TYR A 224 -2.82 -9.33 0.64
C TYR A 224 -3.33 -8.08 1.36
N ALA A 225 -4.49 -8.20 1.98
CA ALA A 225 -5.02 -7.19 2.88
C ALA A 225 -5.68 -7.85 4.11
N PRO A 226 -5.58 -7.23 5.30
CA PRO A 226 -6.12 -7.81 6.53
C PRO A 226 -7.65 -7.90 6.55
N ASN A 227 -8.36 -7.26 5.61
CA ASN A 227 -9.82 -7.29 5.51
C ASN A 227 -10.36 -8.46 4.66
N GLN A 228 -9.49 -9.34 4.15
CA GLN A 228 -9.87 -10.47 3.30
C GLN A 228 -10.41 -11.64 4.11
N ALA A 229 -11.70 -11.96 3.99
CA ALA A 229 -12.33 -12.99 4.82
C ALA A 229 -12.72 -14.27 4.06
N ALA A 230 -12.92 -14.18 2.74
CA ALA A 230 -13.49 -15.26 1.93
C ALA A 230 -13.16 -15.16 0.43
N PHE A 231 -13.57 -16.18 -0.32
CA PHE A 231 -13.69 -16.14 -1.78
C PHE A 231 -15.06 -15.60 -2.20
N THR A 232 -15.16 -15.02 -3.39
CA THR A 232 -16.46 -14.67 -3.98
C THR A 232 -17.27 -15.94 -4.27
N SER A 233 -18.60 -15.82 -4.37
CA SER A 233 -19.46 -16.95 -4.75
C SER A 233 -19.11 -17.51 -6.13
N GLN A 234 -18.68 -16.66 -7.06
CA GLN A 234 -18.22 -17.05 -8.39
C GLN A 234 -16.90 -17.83 -8.31
N THR A 235 -15.94 -17.37 -7.50
CA THR A 235 -14.68 -18.11 -7.26
C THR A 235 -14.95 -19.45 -6.59
N LEU A 236 -15.87 -19.53 -5.62
CA LEU A 236 -16.27 -20.82 -5.04
C LEU A 236 -16.88 -21.77 -6.09
N ALA A 237 -17.70 -21.26 -7.02
CA ALA A 237 -18.25 -22.06 -8.12
C ALA A 237 -17.17 -22.57 -9.08
N LEU A 238 -16.17 -21.73 -9.39
CA LEU A 238 -14.97 -22.12 -10.15
C LEU A 238 -14.22 -23.23 -9.44
N LEU A 239 -13.85 -23.03 -8.17
CA LEU A 239 -13.09 -24.00 -7.38
C LEU A 239 -13.83 -25.33 -7.27
N LYS A 240 -15.15 -25.29 -7.02
CA LYS A 240 -16.00 -26.50 -6.98
C LYS A 240 -15.99 -27.25 -8.32
N THR A 241 -16.00 -26.53 -9.43
CA THR A 241 -15.94 -27.12 -10.77
C THR A 241 -14.58 -27.75 -11.01
N SER A 242 -13.50 -27.01 -10.78
CA SER A 242 -12.13 -27.48 -10.96
C SER A 242 -11.77 -28.65 -10.06
N LEU A 243 -12.25 -28.68 -8.81
CA LEU A 243 -12.01 -29.79 -7.89
C LEU A 243 -12.52 -31.11 -8.46
N ARG A 244 -13.66 -31.14 -9.16
CA ARG A 244 -14.18 -32.38 -9.78
C ARG A 244 -13.21 -32.99 -10.78
N HIS A 245 -12.38 -32.18 -11.41
CA HIS A 245 -11.48 -32.60 -12.50
C HIS A 245 -10.01 -32.69 -12.11
N ALA A 246 -9.57 -31.96 -11.08
CA ALA A 246 -8.16 -31.71 -10.79
C ALA A 246 -7.26 -32.95 -10.76
N SER A 247 -7.74 -34.08 -10.22
CA SER A 247 -6.94 -35.31 -10.16
C SER A 247 -6.73 -35.95 -11.53
N ALA A 248 -7.80 -36.09 -12.33
CA ALA A 248 -7.74 -36.73 -13.64
C ALA A 248 -7.16 -35.80 -14.72
N GLY A 249 -7.62 -34.54 -14.76
CA GLY A 249 -7.23 -33.58 -15.79
C GLY A 249 -5.77 -33.14 -15.75
N ARG A 250 -5.05 -33.37 -14.64
CA ARG A 250 -3.60 -33.13 -14.56
C ARG A 250 -2.75 -34.35 -14.97
N ARG A 251 -3.38 -35.51 -15.25
CA ARG A 251 -2.69 -36.76 -15.63
C ARG A 251 -3.02 -37.21 -17.06
N ASP A 252 -4.19 -36.84 -17.54
CA ASP A 252 -4.73 -37.30 -18.83
C ASP A 252 -5.26 -36.12 -19.66
N ASP A 253 -4.82 -36.06 -20.92
CA ASP A 253 -5.17 -34.98 -21.84
C ASP A 253 -6.66 -34.97 -22.23
N ALA A 254 -7.32 -36.14 -22.26
CA ALA A 254 -8.75 -36.18 -22.54
C ALA A 254 -9.56 -35.62 -21.35
N ALA A 255 -9.19 -35.99 -20.12
CA ALA A 255 -9.75 -35.41 -18.89
C ALA A 255 -9.44 -33.91 -18.77
N ALA A 256 -8.25 -33.47 -19.21
CA ALA A 256 -7.89 -32.05 -19.28
C ALA A 256 -8.83 -31.26 -20.20
N ARG A 257 -9.17 -31.81 -21.37
CA ARG A 257 -10.13 -31.20 -22.31
C ARG A 257 -11.54 -31.14 -21.74
N VAL A 258 -11.95 -32.15 -20.97
CA VAL A 258 -13.24 -32.15 -20.25
C VAL A 258 -13.26 -31.04 -19.21
N TRP A 259 -12.20 -30.91 -18.40
CA TRP A 259 -12.06 -29.81 -17.44
C TRP A 259 -12.14 -28.45 -18.14
N ALA A 260 -11.34 -28.24 -19.19
CA ALA A 260 -11.31 -27.00 -19.92
C ALA A 260 -12.67 -26.65 -20.56
N SER A 261 -13.42 -27.65 -21.01
CA SER A 261 -14.76 -27.46 -21.57
C SER A 261 -15.77 -27.02 -20.52
N GLU A 262 -15.87 -27.72 -19.39
CA GLU A 262 -16.85 -27.38 -18.35
C GLU A 262 -16.51 -26.05 -17.67
N LEU A 263 -15.24 -25.83 -17.33
CA LEU A 263 -14.81 -24.57 -16.73
C LEU A 263 -14.94 -23.40 -17.72
N GLY A 264 -14.55 -23.59 -18.99
CA GLY A 264 -14.71 -22.56 -20.02
C GLY A 264 -16.18 -22.15 -20.20
N ALA A 265 -17.12 -23.10 -20.16
CA ALA A 265 -18.54 -22.81 -20.21
C ALA A 265 -19.04 -22.03 -18.98
N LEU A 266 -18.56 -22.38 -17.78
CA LEU A 266 -18.86 -21.63 -16.55
C LEU A 266 -18.35 -20.19 -16.66
N LEU A 267 -17.11 -19.98 -17.09
CA LEU A 267 -16.50 -18.65 -17.21
C LEU A 267 -17.21 -17.80 -18.27
N ALA A 268 -17.61 -18.38 -19.40
CA ALA A 268 -18.32 -17.69 -20.47
C ALA A 268 -19.75 -17.29 -20.07
N SER A 269 -20.42 -18.08 -19.24
CA SER A 269 -21.80 -17.83 -18.78
C SER A 269 -21.89 -16.97 -17.51
N THR A 270 -20.77 -16.77 -16.80
CA THR A 270 -20.72 -15.97 -15.57
C THR A 270 -20.27 -14.55 -15.87
N SER A 271 -21.11 -13.57 -15.54
CA SER A 271 -20.72 -12.16 -15.52
C SER A 271 -20.60 -11.66 -14.08
N SER A 272 -19.48 -11.02 -13.75
CA SER A 272 -19.23 -10.46 -12.42
C SER A 272 -18.29 -9.25 -12.50
N PRO A 273 -18.64 -8.10 -11.90
CA PRO A 273 -17.77 -6.93 -11.87
C PRO A 273 -16.36 -7.20 -11.33
N ASP A 274 -16.23 -8.18 -10.43
CA ASP A 274 -14.95 -8.58 -9.82
C ASP A 274 -14.08 -9.46 -10.73
N TRP A 275 -14.65 -10.08 -11.77
CA TRP A 275 -13.96 -10.98 -12.70
C TRP A 275 -13.70 -10.37 -14.08
N GLU A 276 -14.50 -9.40 -14.53
CA GLU A 276 -14.34 -8.85 -15.87
C GLU A 276 -12.97 -8.15 -16.02
N GLY A 277 -12.24 -8.50 -17.09
CA GLY A 277 -10.91 -7.96 -17.36
C GLY A 277 -10.00 -8.95 -18.08
N PRO A 278 -8.75 -8.54 -18.34
CA PRO A 278 -7.80 -9.29 -19.17
C PRO A 278 -7.43 -10.66 -18.59
N GLU A 279 -7.46 -10.83 -17.26
CA GLU A 279 -7.14 -12.13 -16.64
C GLU A 279 -8.17 -13.21 -16.95
N LYS A 280 -9.48 -12.89 -16.85
CA LYS A 280 -10.56 -13.81 -17.23
C LYS A 280 -10.49 -14.15 -18.71
N GLU A 281 -10.28 -13.14 -19.56
CA GLU A 281 -10.15 -13.32 -21.01
C GLU A 281 -8.98 -14.25 -21.36
N ALA A 282 -7.82 -14.04 -20.73
CA ALA A 282 -6.64 -14.89 -20.92
C ALA A 282 -6.89 -16.34 -20.50
N VAL A 283 -7.56 -16.56 -19.36
CA VAL A 283 -7.92 -17.92 -18.91
C VAL A 283 -8.93 -18.56 -19.87
N VAL A 284 -9.96 -17.84 -20.31
CA VAL A 284 -10.94 -18.34 -21.29
C VAL A 284 -10.27 -18.73 -22.60
N GLU A 285 -9.38 -17.88 -23.12
CA GLU A 285 -8.61 -18.16 -24.34
C GLU A 285 -7.69 -19.37 -24.15
N TRP A 286 -7.03 -19.48 -23.00
CA TRP A 286 -6.18 -20.63 -22.68
C TRP A 286 -6.98 -21.93 -22.65
N LEU A 287 -8.12 -21.96 -21.94
CA LEU A 287 -8.99 -23.14 -21.88
C LEU A 287 -9.53 -23.53 -23.26
N ALA A 288 -9.79 -22.56 -24.16
CA ALA A 288 -10.16 -22.85 -25.54
C ALA A 288 -9.03 -23.59 -26.29
N LYS A 289 -7.77 -23.16 -26.13
CA LYS A 289 -6.59 -23.84 -26.70
C LYS A 289 -6.42 -25.26 -26.14
N VAL A 290 -6.62 -25.44 -24.84
CA VAL A 290 -6.56 -26.76 -24.19
C VAL A 290 -7.65 -27.69 -24.74
N ARG A 291 -8.89 -27.20 -24.85
CA ARG A 291 -10.03 -27.95 -25.42
C ARG A 291 -9.76 -28.42 -26.85
N GLU A 292 -9.10 -27.58 -27.65
CA GLU A 292 -8.70 -27.89 -29.03
C GLU A 292 -7.46 -28.80 -29.12
N GLY A 293 -6.84 -29.16 -27.99
CA GLY A 293 -5.61 -29.95 -27.95
C GLY A 293 -4.38 -29.19 -28.45
N LYS A 294 -4.45 -27.85 -28.51
CA LYS A 294 -3.36 -26.97 -28.98
C LYS A 294 -2.43 -26.50 -27.87
N ALA A 295 -2.79 -26.72 -26.60
CA ALA A 295 -1.99 -26.36 -25.43
C ALA A 295 -2.21 -27.39 -24.30
N PRO A 296 -1.20 -27.60 -23.42
CA PRO A 296 -1.38 -28.37 -22.19
C PRO A 296 -2.25 -27.60 -21.19
N LEU A 297 -2.89 -28.31 -20.25
CA LEU A 297 -3.76 -27.70 -19.25
C LEU A 297 -3.01 -26.72 -18.33
N VAL A 298 -1.87 -27.15 -17.81
CA VAL A 298 -0.98 -26.30 -17.00
C VAL A 298 -0.36 -25.25 -17.91
N VAL A 299 -0.54 -23.98 -17.56
CA VAL A 299 0.01 -22.86 -18.34
C VAL A 299 1.53 -22.90 -18.28
N HIS A 300 2.18 -23.10 -19.43
CA HIS A 300 3.63 -22.90 -19.58
C HIS A 300 3.93 -22.02 -20.81
N GLN A 301 4.33 -20.78 -20.56
CA GLN A 301 5.59 -20.25 -21.07
C GLN A 301 6.19 -19.28 -20.04
N PRO A 302 7.23 -19.70 -19.30
CA PRO A 302 8.19 -18.76 -18.74
C PRO A 302 9.14 -18.28 -19.85
N GLN A 303 9.62 -17.04 -19.79
CA GLN A 303 10.97 -16.76 -20.31
C GLN A 303 11.90 -17.82 -19.71
N ALA A 304 12.73 -18.46 -20.53
CA ALA A 304 13.62 -19.51 -20.05
C ALA A 304 14.35 -18.99 -18.79
N PRO A 305 14.11 -19.58 -17.61
CA PRO A 305 14.72 -19.09 -16.38
C PRO A 305 16.24 -19.11 -16.55
N LEU A 306 16.92 -18.19 -15.88
CA LEU A 306 18.38 -18.21 -15.84
C LEU A 306 18.86 -19.63 -15.49
N PRO A 307 19.87 -20.17 -16.20
CA PRO A 307 20.49 -21.43 -15.81
C PRO A 307 20.82 -21.41 -14.32
N LEU A 308 20.67 -22.55 -13.64
CA LEU A 308 20.79 -22.67 -12.18
C LEU A 308 22.02 -21.94 -11.60
N GLU A 309 23.16 -22.01 -12.31
CA GLU A 309 24.39 -21.34 -11.90
C GLU A 309 24.30 -19.80 -11.96
N ASP A 310 23.74 -19.27 -13.05
CA ASP A 310 23.56 -17.83 -13.23
C ASP A 310 22.45 -17.27 -12.34
N ARG A 311 21.48 -18.12 -11.98
CA ARG A 311 20.50 -17.81 -10.94
C ARG A 311 21.15 -17.68 -9.57
N ARG A 312 21.94 -18.66 -9.12
CA ARG A 312 22.69 -18.56 -7.85
C ARG A 312 23.53 -17.28 -7.77
N ARG A 313 24.20 -16.91 -8.85
CA ARG A 313 24.96 -15.66 -8.95
C ARG A 313 24.06 -14.44 -8.79
N PHE A 314 22.90 -14.42 -9.45
CA PHE A 314 21.91 -13.37 -9.29
C PHE A 314 21.44 -13.22 -7.82
N ASP A 315 21.26 -14.32 -7.11
CA ASP A 315 20.84 -14.35 -5.71
C ASP A 315 21.92 -13.78 -4.78
N GLU A 316 23.17 -14.16 -5.03
CA GLU A 316 24.34 -13.61 -4.33
C GLU A 316 24.44 -12.09 -4.52
N ILE A 317 24.17 -11.60 -5.73
CA ILE A 317 24.12 -10.17 -6.05
C ILE A 317 23.02 -9.46 -5.25
N LEU A 318 21.81 -10.03 -5.19
CA LEU A 318 20.71 -9.47 -4.40
C LEU A 318 21.04 -9.46 -2.90
N ALA A 319 21.68 -10.52 -2.39
CA ALA A 319 22.12 -10.58 -1.01
C ALA A 319 23.19 -9.51 -0.69
N LEU A 320 24.10 -9.24 -1.62
CA LEU A 320 25.11 -8.17 -1.51
C LEU A 320 24.48 -6.79 -1.48
N GLU A 321 23.53 -6.51 -2.38
CA GLU A 321 22.76 -5.25 -2.41
C GLU A 321 22.10 -5.02 -1.05
N LYS A 322 21.42 -6.05 -0.55
CA LYS A 322 20.71 -5.97 0.72
C LYS A 322 21.64 -5.75 1.92
N ALA A 323 22.84 -6.32 1.87
CA ALA A 323 23.88 -6.08 2.88
C ALA A 323 24.48 -4.67 2.79
N GLY A 324 23.97 -3.80 1.90
CA GLY A 324 24.49 -2.47 1.65
C GLY A 324 25.80 -2.46 0.85
N ARG A 325 26.25 -3.63 0.35
CA ARG A 325 27.48 -3.78 -0.46
C ARG A 325 27.18 -3.55 -1.93
N VAL A 326 26.57 -2.39 -2.23
CA VAL A 326 25.98 -2.09 -3.53
C VAL A 326 27.03 -2.05 -4.64
N GLU A 327 28.25 -1.57 -4.37
CA GLU A 327 29.36 -1.55 -5.32
C GLU A 327 29.78 -2.95 -5.75
N VAL A 328 29.82 -3.89 -4.80
CA VAL A 328 30.19 -5.29 -5.06
C VAL A 328 29.08 -5.99 -5.83
N ALA A 329 27.82 -5.74 -5.47
CA ALA A 329 26.66 -6.24 -6.19
C ALA A 329 26.68 -5.78 -7.66
N ALA A 330 26.93 -4.49 -7.90
CA ALA A 330 27.00 -3.93 -9.26
C ALA A 330 28.11 -4.56 -10.10
N GLN A 331 29.31 -4.71 -9.51
CA GLN A 331 30.44 -5.37 -10.17
C GLN A 331 30.14 -6.83 -10.55
N GLN A 332 29.47 -7.57 -9.67
CA GLN A 332 29.11 -8.97 -9.93
C GLN A 332 27.96 -9.11 -10.93
N LEU A 333 27.06 -8.13 -11.01
CA LEU A 333 25.94 -8.15 -11.95
C LEU A 333 26.35 -7.84 -13.39
N GLU A 334 27.41 -7.06 -13.60
CA GLU A 334 27.82 -6.58 -14.91
C GLU A 334 28.06 -7.72 -15.96
N PRO A 335 28.78 -8.82 -15.64
CA PRO A 335 28.89 -9.96 -16.56
C PRO A 335 27.56 -10.62 -16.89
N LEU A 336 26.66 -10.70 -15.92
CA LEU A 336 25.35 -11.33 -16.07
C LEU A 336 24.41 -10.46 -16.93
N ALA A 337 24.44 -9.14 -16.72
CA ALA A 337 23.72 -8.19 -17.56
C ALA A 337 24.16 -8.22 -19.02
N ARG A 338 25.47 -8.42 -19.29
CA ARG A 338 25.97 -8.60 -20.67
C ARG A 338 25.51 -9.91 -21.30
N ARG A 339 25.43 -10.98 -20.50
CA ARG A 339 25.00 -12.30 -20.96
C ARG A 339 23.50 -12.36 -21.24
N TYR A 340 22.70 -11.63 -20.47
CA TYR A 340 21.23 -11.64 -20.55
C TYR A 340 20.67 -10.26 -20.94
N PRO A 341 20.99 -9.75 -22.14
CA PRO A 341 20.52 -8.44 -22.57
C PRO A 341 18.99 -8.39 -22.73
N GLY A 342 18.33 -9.54 -22.96
CA GLY A 342 16.88 -9.65 -23.15
C GLY A 342 16.07 -9.92 -21.89
N ASP A 343 16.73 -10.16 -20.75
CA ASP A 343 16.05 -10.45 -19.48
C ASP A 343 15.74 -9.15 -18.73
N PHE A 344 14.46 -8.86 -18.52
CA PHE A 344 14.05 -7.61 -17.91
C PHE A 344 14.52 -7.48 -16.46
N LEU A 345 14.48 -8.54 -15.65
CA LEU A 345 14.83 -8.49 -14.24
C LEU A 345 16.32 -8.23 -14.06
N VAL A 346 17.16 -8.89 -14.85
CA VAL A 346 18.61 -8.66 -14.86
C VAL A 346 18.93 -7.23 -15.29
N GLN A 347 18.34 -6.76 -16.40
CA GLN A 347 18.59 -5.41 -16.90
C GLN A 347 18.07 -4.32 -15.95
N ARG A 348 16.91 -4.52 -15.33
CA ARG A 348 16.34 -3.60 -14.33
C ARG A 348 17.22 -3.52 -13.09
N LEU A 349 17.70 -4.66 -12.57
CA LEU A 349 18.59 -4.66 -11.41
C LEU A 349 19.92 -3.96 -11.75
N ALA A 350 20.45 -4.15 -12.96
CA ALA A 350 21.68 -3.49 -13.41
C ALA A 350 21.52 -1.96 -13.43
N CYS A 351 20.41 -1.48 -13.99
CA CYS A 351 20.07 -0.05 -13.92
C CYS A 351 19.94 0.42 -12.46
N TYR A 352 19.19 -0.30 -11.60
CA TYR A 352 19.00 0.08 -10.20
C TYR A 352 20.31 0.18 -9.41
N LEU A 353 21.21 -0.81 -9.52
CA LEU A 353 22.49 -0.81 -8.83
C LEU A 353 23.38 0.35 -9.30
N ASP A 354 23.43 0.61 -10.61
CA ASP A 354 24.23 1.73 -11.14
C ASP A 354 23.69 3.08 -10.68
N THR A 355 22.37 3.25 -10.53
CA THR A 355 21.78 4.47 -9.93
C THR A 355 22.18 4.70 -8.47
N ARG A 356 22.70 3.68 -7.78
CA ARG A 356 23.18 3.82 -6.40
C ARG A 356 24.69 3.96 -6.31
N VAL A 357 25.43 3.20 -7.12
CA VAL A 357 26.89 3.20 -7.13
C VAL A 357 27.45 4.44 -7.81
N ALA A 358 26.87 4.82 -8.94
CA ALA A 358 27.40 5.86 -9.81
C ALA A 358 26.30 6.79 -10.34
N PRO A 359 25.49 7.43 -9.47
CA PRO A 359 24.35 8.24 -9.89
C PRO A 359 24.71 9.46 -10.74
N LYS A 360 25.98 9.90 -10.73
CA LYS A 360 26.44 11.08 -11.47
C LYS A 360 27.12 10.74 -12.80
N LEU A 361 27.37 9.46 -13.09
CA LEU A 361 27.99 9.07 -14.36
C LEU A 361 26.96 9.12 -15.50
N PRO A 362 27.26 9.78 -16.64
CA PRO A 362 26.36 9.78 -17.80
C PRO A 362 26.00 8.37 -18.28
N ALA A 363 26.95 7.43 -18.22
CA ALA A 363 26.76 6.03 -18.59
C ALA A 363 25.64 5.34 -17.79
N THR A 364 25.44 5.69 -16.51
CA THR A 364 24.35 5.16 -15.67
C THR A 364 22.99 5.52 -16.26
N ARG A 365 22.83 6.79 -16.66
CA ARG A 365 21.62 7.28 -17.30
C ARG A 365 21.40 6.60 -18.64
N GLU A 366 22.41 6.57 -19.50
CA GLU A 366 22.35 5.93 -20.82
C GLU A 366 21.94 4.45 -20.73
N LYS A 367 22.48 3.71 -19.76
CA LYS A 367 22.10 2.32 -19.50
C LYS A 367 20.63 2.21 -19.12
N CYS A 368 20.16 3.01 -18.17
CA CYS A 368 18.75 3.01 -17.76
C CYS A 368 17.79 3.47 -18.88
N GLU A 369 18.19 4.42 -19.71
CA GLU A 369 17.44 4.85 -20.90
C GLU A 369 17.37 3.73 -21.95
N ALA A 370 18.47 2.98 -22.15
CA ALA A 370 18.48 1.82 -23.03
C ALA A 370 17.54 0.71 -22.52
N VAL A 371 17.52 0.44 -21.21
CA VAL A 371 16.55 -0.50 -20.60
C VAL A 371 15.12 0.00 -20.81
N ALA A 372 14.85 1.28 -20.52
CA ALA A 372 13.53 1.87 -20.74
C ALA A 372 13.08 1.77 -22.21
N GLY A 373 13.99 1.98 -23.17
CA GLY A 373 13.71 1.86 -24.60
C GLY A 373 13.45 0.42 -25.04
N LYS A 374 14.20 -0.54 -24.50
CA LYS A 374 14.08 -1.96 -24.83
C LYS A 374 12.81 -2.61 -24.27
N PHE A 375 12.35 -2.15 -23.10
CA PHE A 375 11.16 -2.68 -22.42
C PHE A 375 10.08 -1.59 -22.31
N PRO A 376 9.36 -1.28 -23.42
CA PRO A 376 8.40 -0.18 -23.46
C PRO A 376 7.11 -0.46 -22.67
N SER A 377 6.79 -1.72 -22.37
CA SER A 377 5.67 -2.12 -21.51
C SER A 377 5.95 -1.88 -20.02
N GLU A 378 7.22 -1.74 -19.64
CA GLU A 378 7.65 -1.67 -18.26
C GLU A 378 7.83 -0.22 -17.79
N PRO A 379 7.15 0.22 -16.71
CA PRO A 379 7.30 1.57 -16.18
C PRO A 379 8.50 1.72 -15.23
N ALA A 380 8.97 0.63 -14.62
CA ALA A 380 10.00 0.68 -13.57
C ALA A 380 11.32 1.37 -14.00
N PRO A 381 11.86 1.18 -15.22
CA PRO A 381 13.06 1.91 -15.65
C PRO A 381 12.90 3.44 -15.65
N LEU A 382 11.68 3.95 -15.91
CA LEU A 382 11.40 5.38 -15.88
C LEU A 382 11.32 5.91 -14.44
N PHE A 383 10.89 5.09 -13.47
CA PHE A 383 10.98 5.44 -12.05
C PHE A 383 12.44 5.55 -11.58
N LEU A 384 13.32 4.66 -12.07
CA LEU A 384 14.75 4.72 -11.79
C LEU A 384 15.41 5.97 -12.39
N LEU A 385 15.07 6.31 -13.64
CA LEU A 385 15.51 7.58 -14.25
C LEU A 385 14.97 8.81 -13.49
N ALA A 386 13.73 8.76 -13.03
CA ALA A 386 13.18 9.83 -12.20
C ALA A 386 13.92 9.96 -10.86
N THR A 387 14.26 8.84 -10.23
CA THR A 387 15.05 8.79 -9.00
C THR A 387 16.44 9.39 -9.20
N LEU A 388 17.10 9.03 -10.30
CA LEU A 388 18.41 9.55 -10.67
C LEU A 388 18.37 11.08 -10.81
N ALA A 389 17.37 11.59 -11.53
CA ALA A 389 17.16 13.02 -11.69
C ALA A 389 16.87 13.73 -10.35
N LEU A 390 16.04 13.13 -9.47
CA LEU A 390 15.77 13.67 -8.13
C LEU A 390 17.03 13.76 -7.26
N GLN A 391 17.90 12.75 -7.28
CA GLN A 391 19.18 12.75 -6.56
C GLN A 391 20.13 13.86 -7.03
N GLN A 392 19.99 14.29 -8.29
CA GLN A 392 20.75 15.40 -8.87
C GLN A 392 20.04 16.76 -8.72
N GLY A 393 18.88 16.82 -8.06
CA GLY A 393 18.07 18.03 -7.93
C GLY A 393 17.34 18.45 -9.23
N GLN A 394 17.33 17.58 -10.25
CA GLN A 394 16.73 17.82 -11.56
C GLN A 394 15.23 17.48 -11.55
N HIS A 395 14.45 18.23 -10.77
CA HIS A 395 13.04 17.93 -10.55
C HIS A 395 12.17 17.94 -11.83
N LEU A 396 12.45 18.82 -12.79
CA LEU A 396 11.70 18.89 -14.05
C LEU A 396 11.96 17.65 -14.92
N GLU A 397 13.20 17.20 -14.96
CA GLU A 397 13.54 15.98 -15.68
C GLU A 397 12.88 14.76 -15.02
N ALA A 398 12.96 14.66 -13.69
CA ALA A 398 12.31 13.59 -12.95
C ALA A 398 10.81 13.54 -13.26
N GLN A 399 10.16 14.69 -13.21
CA GLN A 399 8.75 14.82 -13.57
C GLN A 399 8.47 14.35 -15.01
N GLY A 400 9.32 14.72 -15.98
CA GLY A 400 9.21 14.25 -17.37
C GLY A 400 9.26 12.73 -17.50
N GLN A 401 10.15 12.05 -16.76
CA GLN A 401 10.21 10.59 -16.75
C GLN A 401 8.96 9.95 -16.14
N LEU A 402 8.41 10.54 -15.06
CA LEU A 402 7.18 10.07 -14.44
C LEU A 402 5.95 10.23 -15.35
N VAL A 403 5.89 11.31 -16.13
CA VAL A 403 4.83 11.50 -17.14
C VAL A 403 4.93 10.45 -18.24
N ARG A 404 6.15 10.12 -18.70
CA ARG A 404 6.36 9.01 -19.65
C ARG A 404 5.95 7.66 -19.04
N ALA A 405 6.25 7.45 -17.76
CA ALA A 405 5.88 6.21 -17.05
C ALA A 405 4.36 6.08 -16.96
N ARG A 406 3.70 7.18 -16.58
CA ARG A 406 2.25 7.30 -16.63
C ARG A 406 1.72 6.94 -18.02
N GLN A 407 2.19 7.57 -19.09
CA GLN A 407 1.70 7.31 -20.45
C GLN A 407 1.79 5.82 -20.81
N ARG A 408 2.90 5.15 -20.47
CA ARG A 408 3.04 3.69 -20.66
C ARG A 408 1.99 2.90 -19.90
N MET A 409 1.79 3.24 -18.63
CA MET A 409 0.80 2.60 -17.77
C MET A 409 -0.63 2.85 -18.27
N GLU A 410 -0.93 4.02 -18.84
CA GLU A 410 -2.23 4.33 -19.45
C GLU A 410 -2.50 3.49 -20.69
N THR A 411 -1.46 3.21 -21.49
CA THR A 411 -1.54 2.34 -22.67
C THR A 411 -1.54 0.85 -22.32
N ASN A 412 -1.27 0.48 -21.07
CA ASN A 412 -1.24 -0.91 -20.60
C ASN A 412 -2.38 -1.17 -19.59
N PRO A 413 -3.56 -1.64 -20.04
CA PRO A 413 -4.73 -1.84 -19.17
C PRO A 413 -4.54 -2.93 -18.11
N GLY A 414 -3.46 -3.72 -18.16
CA GLY A 414 -3.08 -4.69 -17.13
C GLY A 414 -2.22 -4.11 -16.01
N THR A 415 -1.96 -2.79 -15.97
CA THR A 415 -1.14 -2.18 -14.93
C THR A 415 -1.80 -2.32 -13.55
N PRO A 416 -1.15 -2.98 -12.58
CA PRO A 416 -1.71 -3.18 -11.24
C PRO A 416 -1.95 -1.83 -10.51
N PRO A 417 -3.03 -1.71 -9.71
CA PRO A 417 -3.30 -0.51 -8.91
C PRO A 417 -2.15 -0.09 -7.98
N GLU A 418 -1.36 -1.05 -7.51
CA GLU A 418 -0.15 -0.85 -6.70
C GLU A 418 0.85 0.06 -7.41
N VAL A 419 1.08 -0.18 -8.70
CA VAL A 419 2.05 0.57 -9.51
C VAL A 419 1.57 2.01 -9.75
N TRP A 420 0.25 2.22 -9.82
CA TRP A 420 -0.35 3.56 -9.79
C TRP A 420 -0.12 4.27 -8.44
N GLY A 421 -0.15 3.53 -7.34
CA GLY A 421 0.20 4.03 -6.01
C GLY A 421 1.67 4.46 -5.91
N ASP A 422 2.60 3.66 -6.45
CA ASP A 422 4.03 4.01 -6.52
C ASP A 422 4.25 5.27 -7.36
N LEU A 423 3.61 5.36 -8.53
CA LEU A 423 3.65 6.54 -9.38
C LEU A 423 3.10 7.78 -8.65
N ALA A 424 2.03 7.64 -7.88
CA ALA A 424 1.51 8.74 -7.06
C ALA A 424 2.51 9.21 -6.00
N ALA A 425 3.21 8.28 -5.35
CA ALA A 425 4.27 8.60 -4.40
C ALA A 425 5.42 9.38 -5.07
N PHE A 426 5.84 8.98 -6.28
CA PHE A 426 6.83 9.74 -7.05
C PHE A 426 6.33 11.13 -7.49
N PHE A 427 5.06 11.25 -7.88
CA PHE A 427 4.49 12.57 -8.19
C PHE A 427 4.44 13.49 -6.96
N LYS A 428 4.26 12.93 -5.75
CA LYS A 428 4.44 13.68 -4.51
C LYS A 428 5.86 14.22 -4.35
N GLU A 429 6.90 13.42 -4.63
CA GLU A 429 8.30 13.87 -4.53
C GLU A 429 8.65 14.97 -5.55
N THR A 430 7.98 15.03 -6.70
CA THR A 430 8.11 16.14 -7.66
C THR A 430 7.15 17.30 -7.41
N SER A 431 6.29 17.21 -6.38
CA SER A 431 5.22 18.18 -6.07
C SER A 431 4.21 18.36 -7.23
N SER A 432 3.95 17.31 -7.99
CA SER A 432 2.97 17.28 -9.08
C SER A 432 1.60 16.83 -8.54
N VAL A 433 0.85 17.73 -7.89
CA VAL A 433 -0.35 17.40 -7.11
C VAL A 433 -1.46 16.82 -7.98
N THR A 434 -1.76 17.45 -9.12
CA THR A 434 -2.79 16.99 -10.07
C THR A 434 -2.49 15.57 -10.55
N TRP A 435 -1.25 15.29 -10.91
CA TRP A 435 -0.87 13.97 -11.41
C TRP A 435 -0.80 12.91 -10.31
N ALA A 436 -0.43 13.30 -9.09
CA ALA A 436 -0.56 12.43 -7.92
C ALA A 436 -2.04 12.08 -7.67
N GLU A 437 -2.96 13.04 -7.68
CA GLU A 437 -4.40 12.81 -7.51
C GLU A 437 -4.97 11.87 -8.58
N GLN A 438 -4.58 12.08 -9.84
CA GLN A 438 -5.00 11.22 -10.96
C GLN A 438 -4.42 9.81 -10.84
N ALA A 439 -3.17 9.66 -10.38
CA ALA A 439 -2.57 8.35 -10.13
C ALA A 439 -3.24 7.64 -8.93
N ILE A 440 -3.54 8.38 -7.84
CA ILE A 440 -4.32 7.87 -6.69
C ILE A 440 -5.69 7.39 -7.13
N GLN A 441 -6.37 8.12 -8.02
CA GLN A 441 -7.67 7.72 -8.54
C GLN A 441 -7.61 6.36 -9.25
N LYS A 442 -6.51 6.08 -9.98
CA LYS A 442 -6.29 4.81 -10.66
C LYS A 442 -5.83 3.69 -9.74
N ALA A 443 -5.10 4.02 -8.67
CA ALA A 443 -4.70 3.09 -7.62
C ALA A 443 -5.90 2.62 -6.77
N GLY A 444 -7.00 3.38 -6.77
CA GLY A 444 -8.18 3.07 -5.96
C GLY A 444 -8.03 3.52 -4.50
N ASN A 445 -8.98 3.09 -3.67
CA ASN A 445 -8.96 3.41 -2.23
C ASN A 445 -8.27 2.27 -1.46
N ASP A 446 -7.04 2.51 -1.02
CA ASP A 446 -6.32 1.62 -0.12
C ASP A 446 -5.66 2.41 1.04
N SER A 447 -5.11 1.70 2.03
CA SER A 447 -4.43 2.34 3.15
C SER A 447 -3.12 3.04 2.79
N ARG A 448 -2.52 2.73 1.63
CA ARG A 448 -1.26 3.35 1.15
C ARG A 448 -1.50 4.70 0.47
N THR A 449 -2.65 4.85 -0.17
CA THR A 449 -3.06 6.04 -0.93
C THR A 449 -3.71 7.11 -0.05
N GLU A 450 -4.28 6.75 1.11
CA GLU A 450 -4.90 7.74 2.01
C GLU A 450 -3.92 8.79 2.55
N PRO A 451 -2.68 8.46 2.95
CA PRO A 451 -1.66 9.46 3.27
C PRO A 451 -1.37 10.40 2.09
N LEU A 452 -1.34 9.86 0.86
CA LEU A 452 -1.10 10.65 -0.35
C LEU A 452 -2.29 11.57 -0.68
N ARG A 453 -3.53 11.09 -0.48
CA ARG A 453 -4.75 11.88 -0.65
C ARG A 453 -4.82 13.02 0.36
N THR A 454 -4.41 12.75 1.60
CA THR A 454 -4.30 13.76 2.65
C THR A 454 -3.24 14.80 2.29
N TRP A 455 -2.06 14.36 1.87
CA TRP A 455 -1.01 15.26 1.37
C TRP A 455 -1.49 16.13 0.21
N ALA A 456 -2.17 15.56 -0.79
CA ALA A 456 -2.65 16.30 -1.95
C ALA A 456 -3.65 17.39 -1.55
N ARG A 457 -4.66 17.04 -0.73
CA ARG A 457 -5.63 18.01 -0.19
C ARG A 457 -4.95 19.13 0.59
N GLN A 458 -3.97 18.80 1.44
CA GLN A 458 -3.22 19.79 2.20
C GLN A 458 -2.37 20.69 1.31
N ALA A 459 -1.68 20.12 0.32
CA ALA A 459 -0.87 20.86 -0.64
C ALA A 459 -1.73 21.88 -1.41
N ARG A 460 -2.93 21.49 -1.88
CA ARG A 460 -3.90 22.38 -2.54
C ARG A 460 -4.24 23.59 -1.66
N ARG A 461 -4.60 23.34 -0.40
CA ARG A 461 -5.03 24.37 0.55
C ARG A 461 -3.91 25.31 0.98
N TRP A 462 -2.75 24.75 1.32
CA TRP A 462 -1.60 25.51 1.78
C TRP A 462 -1.00 26.37 0.67
N LYS A 463 -1.05 25.88 -0.58
CA LYS A 463 -0.54 26.60 -1.75
C LYS A 463 -1.61 27.38 -2.48
N ALA A 464 -2.83 27.47 -1.92
CA ALA A 464 -3.98 28.11 -2.53
C ALA A 464 -4.10 27.78 -4.03
N LEU A 465 -4.03 26.49 -4.35
CA LEU A 465 -3.90 25.94 -5.69
C LEU A 465 -5.18 25.14 -6.02
N PRO A 466 -6.25 25.76 -6.55
CA PRO A 466 -7.42 25.04 -7.03
C PRO A 466 -7.08 23.95 -8.06
N VAL A 467 -7.94 22.92 -8.14
CA VAL A 467 -7.81 21.86 -9.16
C VAL A 467 -8.06 22.42 -10.57
N ASP A 468 -8.98 23.38 -10.70
CA ASP A 468 -9.29 24.04 -11.98
C ASP A 468 -8.17 25.01 -12.38
N VAL A 469 -7.50 24.73 -13.49
CA VAL A 469 -6.40 25.54 -14.05
C VAL A 469 -6.86 26.95 -14.44
N SER A 470 -8.12 27.12 -14.82
CA SER A 470 -8.67 28.44 -15.16
C SER A 470 -8.68 29.37 -13.94
N MET A 471 -8.94 28.79 -12.76
CA MET A 471 -8.94 29.45 -11.46
C MET A 471 -7.55 29.54 -10.85
N SER A 472 -6.76 28.46 -10.91
CA SER A 472 -5.44 28.42 -10.27
C SER A 472 -4.39 29.24 -11.02
N GLY A 473 -4.51 29.35 -12.35
CA GLY A 473 -3.50 29.95 -13.20
C GLY A 473 -2.20 29.15 -13.30
N VAL A 474 -2.18 27.91 -12.81
CA VAL A 474 -1.01 27.02 -12.79
C VAL A 474 -1.39 25.71 -13.49
N ALA A 475 -0.75 25.43 -14.63
CA ALA A 475 -0.95 24.18 -15.34
C ALA A 475 -0.32 23.00 -14.58
N ALA A 476 -0.87 21.80 -14.72
CA ALA A 476 -0.45 20.59 -13.99
C ALA A 476 1.07 20.32 -14.11
N GLU A 477 1.62 20.52 -15.30
CA GLU A 477 3.04 20.37 -15.59
C GLU A 477 3.93 21.38 -14.84
N ARG A 478 3.39 22.54 -14.45
CA ARG A 478 4.12 23.59 -13.73
C ARG A 478 3.89 23.58 -12.23
N GLU A 479 3.00 22.74 -11.70
CA GLU A 479 2.71 22.68 -10.25
C GLU A 479 3.96 22.44 -9.42
N GLY A 480 4.83 21.52 -9.84
CA GLY A 480 6.06 21.23 -9.10
C GLY A 480 7.00 22.43 -9.00
N GLU A 481 7.20 23.16 -10.11
CA GLU A 481 7.99 24.40 -10.15
C GLU A 481 7.37 25.47 -9.24
N PHE A 482 6.06 25.66 -9.36
CA PHE A 482 5.28 26.62 -8.59
C PHE A 482 5.36 26.36 -7.08
N ILE A 483 5.11 25.11 -6.64
CA ILE A 483 5.09 24.75 -5.21
C ILE A 483 6.49 24.90 -4.59
N ARG A 484 7.55 24.49 -5.29
CA ARG A 484 8.93 24.68 -4.82
C ARG A 484 9.28 26.15 -4.70
N ALA A 485 8.94 26.97 -5.71
CA ALA A 485 9.20 28.41 -5.67
C ALA A 485 8.45 29.10 -4.52
N ALA A 486 7.20 28.72 -4.26
CA ALA A 486 6.43 29.24 -3.12
C ALA A 486 7.07 28.85 -1.78
N LYS A 487 7.50 27.58 -1.64
CA LYS A 487 8.20 27.10 -0.44
C LYS A 487 9.52 27.83 -0.20
N GLU A 488 10.28 28.14 -1.25
CA GLU A 488 11.52 28.93 -1.12
C GLU A 488 11.27 30.35 -0.58
N VAL A 489 10.12 30.95 -0.91
CA VAL A 489 9.70 32.25 -0.32
C VAL A 489 9.40 32.07 1.16
N GLU A 490 8.56 31.10 1.53
CA GLU A 490 8.21 30.79 2.93
C GLU A 490 9.46 30.51 3.77
N ASP A 491 10.35 29.63 3.31
CA ASP A 491 11.60 29.29 3.99
C ASP A 491 12.51 30.53 4.18
N SER A 492 12.52 31.44 3.20
CA SER A 492 13.29 32.69 3.28
C SER A 492 12.65 33.67 4.27
N LEU A 493 11.32 33.73 4.32
CA LEU A 493 10.58 34.51 5.30
C LEU A 493 10.77 33.97 6.73
N ASP A 494 10.81 32.65 6.92
CA ASP A 494 11.14 31.97 8.18
C ASP A 494 12.52 32.30 8.71
N LYS A 495 13.50 32.36 7.81
CA LYS A 495 14.89 32.69 8.17
C LYS A 495 15.14 34.19 8.31
N GLY A 496 14.12 35.04 8.17
CA GLY A 496 14.25 36.50 8.17
C GLY A 496 15.02 37.07 6.97
N GLN A 497 15.19 36.29 5.91
CA GLN A 497 15.92 36.66 4.69
C GLN A 497 15.01 37.44 3.72
N ALA A 498 14.56 38.62 4.15
CA ALA A 498 13.53 39.40 3.44
C ALA A 498 13.90 39.74 1.98
N THR A 499 15.17 40.04 1.68
CA THR A 499 15.63 40.34 0.31
C THR A 499 15.53 39.14 -0.61
N LYS A 500 15.92 37.95 -0.12
CA LYS A 500 15.82 36.69 -0.86
C LYS A 500 14.36 36.29 -1.10
N ALA A 501 13.53 36.42 -0.06
CA ALA A 501 12.09 36.19 -0.16
C ALA A 501 11.46 37.10 -1.22
N GLN A 502 11.77 38.40 -1.18
CA GLN A 502 11.23 39.37 -2.13
C GLN A 502 11.68 39.10 -3.57
N ALA A 503 12.95 38.75 -3.79
CA ALA A 503 13.46 38.42 -5.11
C ALA A 503 12.73 37.20 -5.71
N ARG A 504 12.53 36.16 -4.90
CA ARG A 504 11.83 34.94 -5.34
C ARG A 504 10.33 35.18 -5.54
N LEU A 505 9.69 35.97 -4.69
CA LEU A 505 8.29 36.36 -4.84
C LEU A 505 8.05 37.20 -6.11
N THR A 506 8.97 38.11 -6.45
CA THR A 506 8.92 38.87 -7.71
C THR A 506 8.99 37.96 -8.93
N TRP A 507 9.87 36.95 -8.89
CA TRP A 507 9.91 35.93 -9.93
C TRP A 507 8.58 35.15 -10.01
N LEU A 508 8.03 34.71 -8.86
CA LEU A 508 6.79 33.94 -8.82
C LEU A 508 5.61 34.74 -9.39
N ARG A 509 5.55 36.05 -9.11
CA ARG A 509 4.55 36.96 -9.66
C ARG A 509 4.63 37.10 -11.18
N ARG A 510 5.83 37.06 -11.74
CA ARG A 510 6.03 37.11 -13.20
C ARG A 510 5.61 35.79 -13.87
N GLU A 511 6.00 34.66 -13.29
CA GLU A 511 5.78 33.34 -13.89
C GLU A 511 4.35 32.80 -13.68
N PHE A 512 3.71 33.19 -12.58
CA PHE A 512 2.39 32.72 -12.16
C PHE A 512 1.50 33.89 -11.69
N PRO A 513 1.22 34.89 -12.54
CA PRO A 513 0.59 36.16 -12.13
C PRO A 513 -0.84 36.01 -11.59
N ARG A 514 -1.51 34.89 -11.89
CA ARG A 514 -2.88 34.60 -11.45
C ARG A 514 -2.96 33.67 -10.23
N ALA A 515 -1.83 33.20 -9.70
CA ALA A 515 -1.83 32.25 -8.60
C ALA A 515 -2.20 32.92 -7.27
N ALA A 516 -3.25 32.43 -6.61
CA ALA A 516 -3.75 32.98 -5.34
C ALA A 516 -2.72 32.95 -4.21
N VAL A 517 -1.73 32.04 -4.27
CA VAL A 517 -0.62 31.97 -3.30
C VAL A 517 0.16 33.27 -3.19
N LEU A 518 0.18 34.11 -4.24
CA LEU A 518 0.88 35.40 -4.22
C LEU A 518 0.36 36.28 -3.08
N HIS A 519 -0.96 36.32 -2.90
CA HIS A 519 -1.58 37.08 -1.82
C HIS A 519 -1.31 36.46 -0.43
N VAL A 520 -1.20 35.13 -0.35
CA VAL A 520 -0.80 34.44 0.89
C VAL A 520 0.63 34.83 1.27
N LEU A 521 1.57 34.79 0.33
CA LEU A 521 2.98 35.13 0.55
C LEU A 521 3.17 36.62 0.85
N ASP A 522 2.43 37.52 0.18
CA ASP A 522 2.41 38.95 0.51
C ASP A 522 1.89 39.15 1.94
N CYS A 523 0.83 38.43 2.34
CA CYS A 523 0.30 38.50 3.71
C CYS A 523 1.35 38.10 4.76
N GLU A 524 2.02 36.96 4.57
CA GLU A 524 3.09 36.52 5.48
C GLU A 524 4.27 37.48 5.52
N GLY A 525 4.69 37.97 4.36
CA GLY A 525 5.80 38.92 4.25
C GLY A 525 5.50 40.22 4.99
N HIS A 526 4.27 40.74 4.87
CA HIS A 526 3.83 41.92 5.63
C HIS A 526 3.74 41.65 7.12
N LEU A 527 3.21 40.49 7.52
CA LEU A 527 3.08 40.09 8.93
C LEU A 527 4.44 40.05 9.62
N ARG A 528 5.43 39.37 9.03
CA ARG A 528 6.78 39.24 9.58
C ARG A 528 7.55 40.56 9.61
N ALA A 529 7.20 41.49 8.71
CA ALA A 529 7.72 42.85 8.72
C ALA A 529 7.02 43.76 9.76
N GLY A 530 6.10 43.24 10.57
CA GLY A 530 5.33 44.02 11.56
C GLY A 530 4.26 44.94 10.94
N ARG A 531 4.00 44.83 9.63
CA ARG A 531 3.06 45.68 8.89
C ARG A 531 1.66 45.07 8.92
N THR A 532 0.97 45.18 10.06
CA THR A 532 -0.33 44.53 10.32
C THR A 532 -1.44 44.94 9.36
N GLY A 533 -1.57 46.24 9.04
CA GLY A 533 -2.59 46.74 8.10
C GLY A 533 -2.46 46.13 6.69
N PRO A 534 -1.28 46.26 6.04
CA PRO A 534 -1.00 45.60 4.76
C PRO A 534 -1.15 44.07 4.81
N ALA A 535 -0.72 43.42 5.89
CA ALA A 535 -0.89 41.97 6.06
C ALA A 535 -2.39 41.58 6.01
N LYS A 536 -3.23 42.29 6.78
CA LYS A 536 -4.68 42.05 6.80
C LYS A 536 -5.30 42.23 5.42
N ALA A 537 -4.91 43.26 4.67
CA ALA A 537 -5.39 43.50 3.32
C ALA A 537 -4.99 42.37 2.35
N ALA A 538 -3.73 41.96 2.36
CA ALA A 538 -3.23 40.88 1.51
C ALA A 538 -3.89 39.53 1.84
N CYS A 539 -4.06 39.19 3.12
CA CYS A 539 -4.77 37.95 3.48
C CYS A 539 -6.25 37.96 3.06
N ARG A 540 -6.94 39.11 3.10
CA ARG A 540 -8.32 39.22 2.59
C ARG A 540 -8.39 39.00 1.08
N GLN A 541 -7.41 39.50 0.34
CA GLN A 541 -7.28 39.22 -1.09
C GLN A 541 -7.02 37.73 -1.34
N ALA A 542 -6.20 37.08 -0.52
CA ALA A 542 -5.94 35.64 -0.63
C ALA A 542 -7.22 34.80 -0.43
N VAL A 543 -8.01 35.08 0.61
CA VAL A 543 -9.28 34.39 0.86
C VAL A 543 -10.31 34.68 -0.22
N ALA A 544 -10.35 35.90 -0.77
CA ALA A 544 -11.23 36.25 -1.88
C ALA A 544 -10.85 35.53 -3.18
N ALA A 545 -9.55 35.34 -3.42
CA ALA A 545 -9.05 34.58 -4.57
C ALA A 545 -9.24 33.07 -4.39
N HIS A 546 -9.13 32.57 -3.16
CA HIS A 546 -9.34 31.15 -2.83
C HIS A 546 -9.85 30.96 -1.39
N GLU A 547 -11.10 30.50 -1.27
CA GLU A 547 -11.79 30.34 0.03
C GLU A 547 -11.24 29.22 0.93
N GLU A 548 -10.37 28.35 0.41
CA GLU A 548 -9.65 27.35 1.20
C GLU A 548 -8.18 27.72 1.45
N ALA A 549 -7.81 29.00 1.31
CA ALA A 549 -6.48 29.50 1.67
C ALA A 549 -6.29 29.48 3.20
N VAL A 550 -5.99 28.30 3.74
CA VAL A 550 -5.94 28.00 5.19
C VAL A 550 -5.00 28.95 5.92
N GLN A 551 -3.83 29.20 5.36
CA GLN A 551 -2.83 30.06 5.97
C GLN A 551 -3.30 31.51 6.08
N ALA A 552 -4.02 32.02 5.08
CA ALA A 552 -4.59 33.36 5.13
C ALA A 552 -5.71 33.46 6.18
N HIS A 553 -6.56 32.43 6.29
CA HIS A 553 -7.54 32.34 7.37
C HIS A 553 -6.87 32.32 8.74
N PHE A 554 -5.80 31.54 8.93
CA PHE A 554 -5.09 31.48 10.20
C PHE A 554 -4.49 32.83 10.59
N ILE A 555 -3.81 33.52 9.67
CA ILE A 555 -3.22 34.84 9.94
C ILE A 555 -4.30 35.88 10.24
N LEU A 556 -5.42 35.91 9.52
CA LEU A 556 -6.53 36.83 9.81
C LEU A 556 -7.15 36.54 11.19
N GLY A 557 -7.36 35.27 11.52
CA GLY A 557 -7.84 34.84 12.82
C GLY A 557 -6.91 35.26 13.95
N TRP A 558 -5.60 35.03 13.78
CA TRP A 558 -4.57 35.41 14.74
C TRP A 558 -4.47 36.93 14.92
N LEU A 559 -4.42 37.70 13.83
CA LEU A 559 -4.41 39.17 13.87
C LEU A 559 -5.66 39.70 14.58
N ALA A 560 -6.84 39.15 14.27
CA ALA A 560 -8.08 39.53 14.92
C ALA A 560 -8.10 39.18 16.43
N CYS A 561 -7.46 38.09 16.86
CA CYS A 561 -7.29 37.78 18.29
C CYS A 561 -6.48 38.86 19.02
N THR A 562 -5.45 39.42 18.37
CA THR A 562 -4.54 40.41 18.98
C THR A 562 -5.08 41.83 18.99
N SER A 563 -5.78 42.24 17.94
CA SER A 563 -6.10 43.66 17.71
C SER A 563 -7.39 43.91 16.92
N GLY A 564 -8.23 42.90 16.70
CA GLY A 564 -9.47 43.01 15.91
C GLY A 564 -10.75 42.58 16.64
N PRO A 565 -11.90 42.62 15.95
CA PRO A 565 -13.17 42.13 16.49
C PRO A 565 -13.09 40.62 16.77
N ARG A 566 -13.52 40.20 17.96
CA ARG A 566 -13.52 38.78 18.38
C ARG A 566 -14.36 37.89 17.47
N GLU A 567 -15.39 38.45 16.82
CA GLU A 567 -16.20 37.71 15.86
C GLU A 567 -15.41 37.36 14.59
N GLU A 568 -14.67 38.30 14.02
CA GLU A 568 -13.80 38.07 12.86
C GLU A 568 -12.74 36.99 13.16
N ALA A 569 -12.19 37.01 14.38
CA ALA A 569 -11.26 35.98 14.85
C ALA A 569 -11.88 34.58 14.83
N ARG A 570 -13.09 34.42 15.40
CA ARG A 570 -13.80 33.13 15.43
C ARG A 570 -14.11 32.62 14.04
N THR A 571 -14.69 33.44 13.17
CA THR A 571 -15.07 33.04 11.80
C THR A 571 -13.89 32.45 11.05
N HIS A 572 -12.72 33.10 11.12
CA HIS A 572 -11.54 32.60 10.42
C HIS A 572 -10.91 31.38 11.08
N LEU A 573 -10.86 31.31 12.41
CA LEU A 573 -10.33 30.14 13.12
C LEU A 573 -11.21 28.89 12.97
N GLU A 574 -12.54 29.05 12.95
CA GLU A 574 -13.49 27.97 12.64
C GLU A 574 -13.24 27.40 11.24
N ARG A 575 -12.97 28.28 10.26
CA ARG A 575 -12.61 27.85 8.90
C ARG A 575 -11.30 27.08 8.87
N VAL A 576 -10.27 27.50 9.63
CA VAL A 576 -9.02 26.73 9.75
C VAL A 576 -9.25 25.36 10.36
N VAL A 577 -10.02 25.26 11.44
CA VAL A 577 -10.34 23.98 12.10
C VAL A 577 -11.14 23.04 11.19
N ALA A 578 -12.03 23.59 10.36
CA ALA A 578 -12.80 22.80 9.39
C ALA A 578 -11.93 22.29 8.23
N LEU A 579 -11.04 23.14 7.70
CA LEU A 579 -10.18 22.79 6.58
C LEU A 579 -8.99 21.92 7.01
N GLU A 580 -8.30 22.27 8.09
CA GLU A 580 -7.15 21.54 8.63
C GLU A 580 -7.40 21.09 10.07
N PRO A 581 -8.12 19.98 10.28
CA PRO A 581 -8.39 19.45 11.61
C PRO A 581 -7.13 19.18 12.45
N LEU A 582 -5.98 18.96 11.80
CA LEU A 582 -4.70 18.74 12.48
C LEU A 582 -4.00 20.03 12.97
N HIS A 583 -4.51 21.22 12.65
CA HIS A 583 -3.90 22.50 13.02
C HIS A 583 -4.15 22.89 14.48
N LYS A 584 -3.47 22.23 15.43
CA LYS A 584 -3.69 22.36 16.90
C LYS A 584 -3.78 23.80 17.41
N GLN A 585 -2.94 24.70 16.91
CA GLN A 585 -2.93 26.10 17.37
C GLN A 585 -4.24 26.84 17.07
N ALA A 586 -4.93 26.49 15.97
CA ALA A 586 -6.19 27.11 15.61
C ALA A 586 -7.31 26.71 16.58
N TRP A 587 -7.31 25.44 17.03
CA TRP A 587 -8.21 24.96 18.07
C TRP A 587 -8.02 25.71 19.40
N GLN A 588 -6.76 25.91 19.82
CA GLN A 588 -6.43 26.62 21.05
C GLN A 588 -6.91 28.08 21.00
N LEU A 589 -6.56 28.81 19.94
CA LEU A 589 -7.00 30.19 19.76
C LEU A 589 -8.52 30.29 19.69
N LEU A 590 -9.20 29.34 19.02
CA LEU A 590 -10.66 29.34 18.94
C LEU A 590 -11.31 29.09 20.30
N ALA A 591 -10.76 28.16 21.10
CA ALA A 591 -11.21 27.92 22.46
C ALA A 591 -11.05 29.16 23.35
N GLU A 592 -9.92 29.86 23.26
CA GLU A 592 -9.70 31.14 23.95
C GLU A 592 -10.75 32.19 23.54
N GLN A 593 -11.09 32.27 22.25
CA GLN A 593 -12.12 33.20 21.79
C GLN A 593 -13.53 32.83 22.29
N TYR A 594 -13.88 31.55 22.36
CA TYR A 594 -15.17 31.14 22.95
C TYR A 594 -15.23 31.42 24.46
N ARG A 595 -14.13 31.19 25.20
CA ARG A 595 -14.04 31.53 26.63
C ARG A 595 -14.22 33.02 26.87
N ALA A 596 -13.52 33.84 26.10
CA ALA A 596 -13.53 35.30 26.28
C ALA A 596 -14.91 35.94 26.05
N VAL A 597 -15.81 35.29 25.30
CA VAL A 597 -17.15 35.78 24.98
C VAL A 597 -18.26 34.99 25.70
N GLY A 598 -17.90 34.02 26.54
CA GLY A 598 -18.86 33.22 27.30
C GLY A 598 -19.68 32.23 26.46
N MET A 599 -19.18 31.82 25.28
CA MET A 599 -19.84 30.85 24.40
C MET A 599 -19.61 29.41 24.87
N ALA A 600 -20.17 29.07 26.04
CA ALA A 600 -19.90 27.80 26.73
C ALA A 600 -20.25 26.55 25.90
N GLU A 601 -21.38 26.55 25.19
CA GLU A 601 -21.81 25.41 24.36
C GLU A 601 -20.91 25.20 23.13
N ALA A 602 -20.47 26.29 22.49
CA ALA A 602 -19.53 26.21 21.36
C ALA A 602 -18.17 25.69 21.83
N LEU A 603 -17.68 26.16 22.98
CA LEU A 603 -16.45 25.65 23.60
C LEU A 603 -16.54 24.15 23.92
N LYS A 604 -17.64 23.71 24.54
CA LYS A 604 -17.86 22.30 24.87
C LYS A 604 -17.89 21.42 23.62
N THR A 605 -18.55 21.89 22.56
CA THR A 605 -18.58 21.21 21.26
C THR A 605 -17.17 21.11 20.65
N LEU A 606 -16.41 22.21 20.68
CA LEU A 606 -15.03 22.25 20.21
C LEU A 606 -14.12 21.30 21.00
N GLN A 607 -14.24 21.28 22.33
CA GLN A 607 -13.51 20.35 23.20
C GLN A 607 -13.87 18.89 22.91
N GLY A 608 -15.13 18.58 22.62
CA GLY A 608 -15.56 17.26 22.15
C GLY A 608 -14.83 16.85 20.87
N ARG A 609 -14.92 17.67 19.83
CA ARG A 609 -14.25 17.41 18.54
C ARG A 609 -12.72 17.35 18.67
N TYR A 610 -12.12 18.17 19.53
CA TYR A 610 -10.67 18.15 19.76
C TYR A 610 -10.24 16.83 20.42
N ARG A 611 -11.03 16.31 21.35
CA ARG A 611 -10.78 15.00 21.98
C ARG A 611 -10.88 13.86 20.98
N GLU A 612 -11.88 13.89 20.09
CA GLU A 612 -12.01 12.92 19.01
C GLU A 612 -10.80 12.99 18.07
N GLN A 613 -10.35 14.19 17.70
CA GLN A 613 -9.28 14.39 16.74
C GLN A 613 -7.88 14.09 17.28
N PHE A 614 -7.60 14.40 18.56
CA PHE A 614 -6.26 14.37 19.13
C PHE A 614 -6.11 13.46 20.36
N ALA A 615 -7.19 12.88 20.86
CA ALA A 615 -7.21 12.13 22.13
C ALA A 615 -6.62 12.92 23.32
N GLN A 616 -6.80 14.25 23.32
CA GLN A 616 -6.28 15.17 24.33
C GLN A 616 -7.39 16.13 24.77
N GLU A 617 -7.35 16.59 26.02
CA GLU A 617 -8.24 17.65 26.50
C GLU A 617 -7.75 19.02 26.02
N LEU A 618 -8.63 19.81 25.41
CA LEU A 618 -8.33 21.18 25.01
C LEU A 618 -8.47 22.12 26.21
N ARG A 619 -7.32 22.43 26.81
CA ARG A 619 -7.20 23.25 28.03
C ARG A 619 -7.60 24.70 27.83
#